data_AF-A0A7C7Q7L9-F1
#
_entry.id   AF-A0A7C7Q7L9-F1
#
_cell.length_a   1.000
_cell.length_b   1.000
_cell.length_c   1.000
_cell.angle_alpha   90.00
_cell.angle_beta   90.00
_cell.angle_gamma   90.00
#
_symmetry.space_group_name_H-M   'P 1'
#
loop_
_entity.id
_entity.type
_entity.pdbx_description
1 polymer ?
#
loop_
_entity_poly.entity_id
_entity_poly.type
_entity_poly.pdbx_seq_one_letter_code
_entity_poly.pdbx_strand_id
1 'polypeptide(L)'
;MRPEYYADLVRQYSVFIKTAFPDVKLVAVGYTTEWNRRLLANLMERPCRGRVDMLSLHQYTGGKEDVFDEEDYRGYFGSRAWKERQILEAWGLLTAFSPEGNVKIVVDEWGIWYDAARKENHLFQRGHIKDALLAASDLHLYLRHCDKIAMANIAQTVNVLHSVVLAEGPKAEPTPTYFVFKMLKEHKRGRLLTLISDDAKAWPARDPREGKEYPYPLPDTVATVGENGIVVSLLNPSEEKMSVELSVVGQEIGSADAWALTGQDPQAEEVDVGPVEVALEAEGACLRLSPFSLTVVKLG
;
A
#
# COMPACT_ATOMS: atom_id res chain seq x y z
N MET A 1 24.93 1.10 10.03
CA MET A 1 25.56 2.02 11.02
C MET A 1 24.97 1.75 12.40
N ARG A 2 25.51 2.28 13.52
CA ARG A 2 24.84 2.34 14.85
C ARG A 2 23.77 3.45 14.85
N PRO A 3 22.69 3.40 15.66
CA PRO A 3 21.61 4.39 15.58
C PRO A 3 22.09 5.74 16.10
N GLU A 4 22.92 5.76 17.16
CA GLU A 4 23.51 6.99 17.70
C GLU A 4 24.45 7.64 16.67
N TYR A 5 25.33 6.83 16.06
CA TYR A 5 26.26 7.34 15.05
C TYR A 5 25.51 7.87 13.80
N TYR A 6 24.47 7.18 13.36
CA TYR A 6 23.63 7.67 12.27
C TYR A 6 22.93 8.98 12.65
N ALA A 7 22.43 9.11 13.87
CA ALA A 7 21.84 10.35 14.38
C ALA A 7 22.83 11.52 14.30
N ASP A 8 24.09 11.31 14.68
CA ASP A 8 25.15 12.34 14.58
C ASP A 8 25.38 12.79 13.14
N LEU A 9 25.39 11.85 12.19
CA LEU A 9 25.50 12.18 10.77
C LEU A 9 24.25 12.95 10.28
N VAL A 10 23.04 12.49 10.60
CA VAL A 10 21.80 13.21 10.23
C VAL A 10 21.84 14.63 10.77
N ARG A 11 22.26 14.83 12.02
CA ARG A 11 22.41 16.16 12.64
C ARG A 11 23.39 17.05 11.88
N GLN A 12 24.54 16.50 11.47
CA GLN A 12 25.56 17.22 10.72
C GLN A 12 25.07 17.61 9.32
N TYR A 13 24.61 16.62 8.54
CA TYR A 13 24.25 16.84 7.13
C TYR A 13 22.97 17.68 6.98
N SER A 14 21.98 17.52 7.88
CA SER A 14 20.74 18.32 7.83
C SER A 14 20.99 19.82 7.94
N VAL A 15 22.01 20.26 8.70
CA VAL A 15 22.36 21.69 8.81
C VAL A 15 22.79 22.24 7.46
N PHE A 16 23.71 21.57 6.78
CA PHE A 16 24.20 22.02 5.48
C PHE A 16 23.08 22.03 4.44
N ILE A 17 22.26 20.97 4.41
CA ILE A 17 21.16 20.86 3.45
C ILE A 17 20.10 21.95 3.70
N LYS A 18 19.62 22.13 4.94
CA LYS A 18 18.60 23.17 5.24
C LYS A 18 19.15 24.60 5.16
N THR A 19 20.47 24.80 5.33
CA THR A 19 21.08 26.12 5.09
C THR A 19 21.05 26.47 3.60
N ALA A 20 21.33 25.51 2.72
CA ALA A 20 21.28 25.72 1.28
C ALA A 20 19.83 25.74 0.74
N PHE A 21 18.95 24.93 1.33
CA PHE A 21 17.56 24.75 0.89
C PHE A 21 16.60 24.82 2.10
N PRO A 22 16.23 26.03 2.55
CA PRO A 22 15.45 26.20 3.79
C PRO A 22 14.12 25.43 3.84
N ASP A 23 13.46 25.29 2.69
CA ASP A 23 12.12 24.67 2.60
C ASP A 23 12.16 23.15 2.37
N VAL A 24 13.36 22.54 2.25
CA VAL A 24 13.49 21.11 1.97
C VAL A 24 12.98 20.25 3.13
N LYS A 25 12.23 19.21 2.76
CA LYS A 25 11.77 18.16 3.67
C LYS A 25 12.79 17.05 3.75
N LEU A 26 13.25 16.72 4.95
CA LEU A 26 14.26 15.70 5.18
C LEU A 26 13.65 14.41 5.72
N VAL A 27 14.07 13.29 5.14
CA VAL A 27 13.70 11.93 5.54
C VAL A 27 14.88 11.30 6.29
N ALA A 28 14.64 10.82 7.52
CA ALA A 28 15.58 9.96 8.23
C ALA A 28 15.33 8.49 7.87
N VAL A 29 16.40 7.72 7.69
CA VAL A 29 16.31 6.29 7.37
C VAL A 29 15.96 5.49 8.62
N GLY A 30 14.79 4.85 8.61
CA GLY A 30 14.36 3.91 9.65
C GLY A 30 14.83 2.48 9.38
N TYR A 31 14.62 1.59 10.35
CA TYR A 31 14.94 0.16 10.22
C TYR A 31 14.00 -0.73 11.05
N THR A 32 14.43 -1.17 12.25
CA THR A 32 13.60 -1.92 13.19
C THR A 32 13.04 -1.01 14.29
N THR A 33 12.03 -1.48 15.01
CA THR A 33 11.40 -0.71 16.10
C THR A 33 12.40 -0.28 17.17
N GLU A 34 13.25 -1.20 17.63
CA GLU A 34 14.31 -0.87 18.61
C GLU A 34 15.36 0.08 18.02
N TRP A 35 15.66 -0.07 16.74
CA TRP A 35 16.55 0.87 16.04
C TRP A 35 16.00 2.28 16.01
N ASN A 36 14.76 2.40 15.57
CA ASN A 36 14.04 3.65 15.44
C ASN A 36 13.87 4.32 16.80
N ARG A 37 13.61 3.55 17.86
CA ARG A 37 13.54 4.06 19.24
C ARG A 37 14.85 4.74 19.64
N ARG A 38 15.99 4.08 19.44
CA ARG A 38 17.32 4.65 19.76
C ARG A 38 17.68 5.83 18.87
N LEU A 39 17.36 5.76 17.58
CA LEU A 39 17.56 6.85 16.64
C LEU A 39 16.77 8.10 17.06
N LEU A 40 15.47 7.95 17.32
CA LEU A 40 14.57 9.05 17.68
C LEU A 40 14.92 9.65 19.06
N ALA A 41 15.31 8.82 20.03
CA ALA A 41 15.80 9.30 21.31
C ALA A 41 16.97 10.28 21.13
N ASN A 42 17.89 9.99 20.20
CA ASN A 42 18.99 10.91 19.88
C ASN A 42 18.52 12.10 19.02
N LEU A 43 17.77 11.88 17.94
CA LEU A 43 17.39 12.96 17.03
C LEU A 43 16.49 14.02 17.66
N MET A 44 15.66 13.64 18.63
CA MET A 44 14.66 14.53 19.23
C MET A 44 15.17 15.29 20.47
N GLU A 45 16.39 15.02 20.93
CA GLU A 45 17.06 15.81 21.96
C GLU A 45 17.42 17.22 21.45
N ARG A 46 17.34 18.23 22.32
CA ARG A 46 17.84 19.58 22.00
C ARG A 46 19.37 19.56 21.88
N PRO A 47 19.98 20.33 20.96
CA PRO A 47 19.38 21.31 20.03
C PRO A 47 18.97 20.73 18.66
N CYS A 48 18.84 19.41 18.54
CA CYS A 48 18.68 18.72 17.25
C CYS A 48 17.22 18.46 16.86
N ARG A 49 16.30 18.68 17.79
CA ARG A 49 14.85 18.60 17.58
C ARG A 49 14.41 19.40 16.35
N GLY A 50 13.58 18.79 15.51
CA GLY A 50 12.93 19.45 14.37
C GLY A 50 13.78 19.54 13.09
N ARG A 51 14.87 18.78 12.98
CA ARG A 51 15.71 18.76 11.75
C ARG A 51 15.26 17.79 10.68
N VAL A 52 14.39 16.84 11.01
CA VAL A 52 13.83 15.86 10.08
C VAL A 52 12.31 16.02 10.04
N ASP A 53 11.74 15.80 8.87
CA ASP A 53 10.31 15.96 8.60
C ASP A 53 9.62 14.60 8.50
N MET A 54 10.35 13.53 8.17
CA MET A 54 9.80 12.18 8.01
C MET A 54 10.78 11.09 8.49
N LEU A 55 10.23 9.93 8.84
CA LEU A 55 10.95 8.69 9.12
C LEU A 55 10.57 7.62 8.08
N SER A 56 11.56 7.00 7.45
CA SER A 56 11.31 5.95 6.46
C SER A 56 10.98 4.58 7.08
N LEU A 57 10.19 3.78 6.38
CA LEU A 57 9.93 2.36 6.64
C LEU A 57 10.07 1.57 5.34
N HIS A 58 10.73 0.43 5.41
CA HIS A 58 10.98 -0.44 4.25
C HIS A 58 10.26 -1.78 4.46
N GLN A 59 9.31 -2.11 3.58
CA GLN A 59 8.29 -3.15 3.76
C GLN A 59 8.15 -4.06 2.55
N TYR A 60 9.05 -5.03 2.41
CA TYR A 60 8.96 -6.03 1.34
C TYR A 60 8.17 -7.27 1.78
N THR A 61 7.34 -7.77 0.86
CA THR A 61 6.78 -9.13 0.91
C THR A 61 7.71 -10.07 0.15
N GLY A 62 8.21 -11.10 0.82
CA GLY A 62 8.96 -12.16 0.14
C GLY A 62 8.01 -13.16 -0.51
N GLY A 63 8.44 -13.81 -1.59
CA GLY A 63 7.67 -14.86 -2.25
C GLY A 63 8.50 -15.67 -3.24
N LYS A 64 7.83 -16.56 -3.96
CA LYS A 64 8.36 -17.31 -5.11
C LYS A 64 7.63 -16.89 -6.37
N GLU A 65 8.39 -16.69 -7.45
CA GLU A 65 7.85 -16.19 -8.71
C GLU A 65 7.07 -17.29 -9.44
N ASP A 66 7.76 -18.34 -9.89
CA ASP A 66 7.25 -19.33 -10.85
C ASP A 66 6.32 -20.41 -10.26
N VAL A 67 6.16 -20.46 -8.94
CA VAL A 67 5.36 -21.49 -8.25
C VAL A 67 4.14 -20.85 -7.63
N PHE A 68 2.95 -21.19 -8.12
CA PHE A 68 1.72 -20.86 -7.42
C PHE A 68 1.43 -21.91 -6.36
N ASP A 69 1.39 -21.47 -5.12
CA ASP A 69 0.91 -22.24 -3.98
C ASP A 69 -0.08 -21.35 -3.21
N GLU A 70 -1.22 -21.93 -2.85
CA GLU A 70 -2.32 -21.16 -2.25
C GLU A 70 -1.99 -20.66 -0.84
N GLU A 71 -1.22 -21.43 -0.06
CA GLU A 71 -0.78 -21.01 1.28
C GLU A 71 0.23 -19.87 1.17
N ASP A 72 1.22 -19.98 0.26
CA ASP A 72 2.18 -18.91 -0.03
C ASP A 72 1.44 -17.63 -0.51
N TYR A 73 0.46 -17.75 -1.41
CA TYR A 73 -0.34 -16.64 -1.92
C TYR A 73 -1.19 -15.97 -0.82
N ARG A 74 -1.90 -16.75 0.01
CA ARG A 74 -2.58 -16.26 1.22
C ARG A 74 -1.61 -15.51 2.13
N GLY A 75 -0.39 -16.00 2.26
CA GLY A 75 0.66 -15.37 3.06
C GLY A 75 1.07 -13.98 2.60
N TYR A 76 0.88 -13.64 1.32
CA TYR A 76 1.11 -12.28 0.82
C TYR A 76 0.16 -11.29 1.51
N PHE A 77 -1.11 -11.65 1.65
CA PHE A 77 -2.12 -10.84 2.35
C PHE A 77 -1.96 -10.90 3.87
N GLY A 78 -1.46 -12.02 4.40
CA GLY A 78 -1.09 -12.16 5.81
C GLY A 78 0.04 -11.20 6.22
N SER A 79 0.98 -10.90 5.29
CA SER A 79 2.06 -9.95 5.52
C SER A 79 1.60 -8.53 5.88
N ARG A 80 0.34 -8.18 5.54
CA ARG A 80 -0.27 -6.89 5.86
C ARG A 80 -0.26 -6.62 7.36
N ALA A 81 -0.52 -7.63 8.20
CA ALA A 81 -0.58 -7.46 9.66
C ALA A 81 0.77 -7.01 10.23
N TRP A 82 1.87 -7.56 9.72
CA TRP A 82 3.22 -7.13 10.06
C TRP A 82 3.52 -5.70 9.56
N LYS A 83 3.15 -5.38 8.31
CA LYS A 83 3.32 -4.02 7.75
C LYS A 83 2.58 -2.97 8.57
N GLU A 84 1.32 -3.25 8.92
CA GLU A 84 0.49 -2.38 9.75
C GLU A 84 1.09 -2.18 11.14
N ARG A 85 1.58 -3.26 11.76
CA ARG A 85 2.26 -3.18 13.05
C ARG A 85 3.47 -2.25 13.00
N GLN A 86 4.31 -2.36 11.98
CA GLN A 86 5.46 -1.45 11.84
C GLN A 86 5.06 0.02 11.71
N ILE A 87 3.98 0.31 10.97
CA ILE A 87 3.44 1.68 10.85
C ILE A 87 2.99 2.18 12.22
N LEU A 88 2.23 1.37 12.97
CA LEU A 88 1.70 1.73 14.29
C LEU A 88 2.81 1.89 15.33
N GLU A 89 3.81 1.01 15.34
CA GLU A 89 4.97 1.08 16.23
C GLU A 89 5.81 2.32 15.94
N ALA A 90 6.11 2.60 14.65
CA ALA A 90 6.82 3.81 14.26
C ALA A 90 6.03 5.07 14.65
N TRP A 91 4.71 5.08 14.44
CA TRP A 91 3.85 6.19 14.85
C TRP A 91 3.82 6.37 16.37
N GLY A 92 3.75 5.28 17.14
CA GLY A 92 3.84 5.30 18.60
C GLY A 92 5.15 5.92 19.09
N LEU A 93 6.28 5.57 18.46
CA LEU A 93 7.58 6.19 18.78
C LEU A 93 7.59 7.68 18.41
N LEU A 94 7.10 8.05 17.23
CA LEU A 94 7.05 9.45 16.79
C LEU A 94 6.18 10.31 17.70
N THR A 95 5.02 9.81 18.14
CA THR A 95 4.14 10.52 19.09
C THR A 95 4.77 10.65 20.48
N ALA A 96 5.54 9.65 20.93
CA ALA A 96 6.26 9.72 22.20
C ALA A 96 7.45 10.70 22.19
N PHE A 97 8.26 10.72 21.12
CA PHE A 97 9.47 11.55 21.03
C PHE A 97 9.25 12.92 20.36
N SER A 98 8.19 13.07 19.56
CA SER A 98 7.83 14.30 18.83
C SER A 98 6.33 14.63 19.01
N PRO A 99 5.90 14.94 20.24
CA PRO A 99 4.48 15.14 20.57
C PRO A 99 3.81 16.31 19.82
N GLU A 100 4.61 17.24 19.27
CA GLU A 100 4.10 18.35 18.44
C GLU A 100 3.50 17.83 17.11
N GLY A 101 3.73 16.57 16.73
CA GLY A 101 3.13 15.94 15.54
C GLY A 101 3.79 16.29 14.20
N ASN A 102 4.99 16.86 14.23
CA ASN A 102 5.64 17.42 13.03
C ASN A 102 6.36 16.41 12.14
N VAL A 103 6.49 15.14 12.57
CA VAL A 103 7.20 14.10 11.82
C VAL A 103 6.21 13.06 11.33
N LYS A 104 6.20 12.81 10.03
CA LYS A 104 5.35 11.79 9.38
C LYS A 104 6.14 10.54 9.02
N ILE A 105 5.42 9.49 8.64
CA ILE A 105 6.00 8.26 8.10
C ILE A 105 6.09 8.38 6.58
N VAL A 106 7.18 7.88 6.00
CA VAL A 106 7.26 7.56 4.57
C VAL A 106 7.54 6.08 4.42
N VAL A 107 6.79 5.39 3.57
CA VAL A 107 7.08 3.99 3.21
C VAL A 107 7.78 4.01 1.85
N ASP A 108 9.06 4.35 1.81
CA ASP A 108 9.82 4.64 0.58
C ASP A 108 10.40 3.41 -0.12
N GLU A 109 10.23 2.22 0.47
CA GLU A 109 10.52 0.94 -0.16
C GLU A 109 9.44 -0.07 0.23
N TRP A 110 8.63 -0.53 -0.73
CA TRP A 110 7.67 -1.60 -0.50
C TRP A 110 7.34 -2.35 -1.80
N GLY A 111 6.74 -3.52 -1.68
CA GLY A 111 6.35 -4.36 -2.81
C GLY A 111 6.72 -5.83 -2.60
N ILE A 112 6.56 -6.66 -3.63
CA ILE A 112 6.98 -8.05 -3.60
C ILE A 112 8.42 -8.18 -4.12
N TRP A 113 9.24 -8.89 -3.37
CA TRP A 113 10.61 -9.24 -3.76
C TRP A 113 10.70 -10.76 -3.82
N TYR A 114 10.77 -11.28 -5.04
CA TYR A 114 10.92 -12.70 -5.28
C TYR A 114 12.33 -13.21 -4.98
N ASP A 115 12.44 -14.44 -4.49
CA ASP A 115 13.71 -15.10 -4.23
C ASP A 115 14.59 -15.29 -5.49
N ALA A 116 13.97 -15.30 -6.67
CA ALA A 116 14.60 -15.32 -7.98
C ALA A 116 15.21 -13.96 -8.38
N ALA A 117 14.70 -12.83 -7.88
CA ALA A 117 15.23 -11.50 -8.15
C ALA A 117 16.50 -11.24 -7.32
N ARG A 118 17.65 -11.49 -7.95
CA ARG A 118 18.98 -11.42 -7.32
C ARG A 118 19.91 -10.47 -8.06
N LYS A 119 21.05 -10.15 -7.46
CA LYS A 119 22.01 -9.21 -8.08
C LYS A 119 22.47 -9.71 -9.46
N GLU A 120 22.56 -11.03 -9.64
CA GLU A 120 23.02 -11.69 -10.86
C GLU A 120 22.07 -11.47 -12.04
N ASN A 121 20.77 -11.29 -11.80
CA ASN A 121 19.77 -10.96 -12.82
C ASN A 121 19.29 -9.50 -12.73
N HIS A 122 20.08 -8.63 -12.09
CA HIS A 122 19.75 -7.22 -11.89
C HIS A 122 18.45 -6.98 -11.10
N LEU A 123 18.08 -7.91 -10.21
CA LEU A 123 16.82 -7.88 -9.45
C LEU A 123 15.58 -7.88 -10.36
N PHE A 124 15.71 -8.42 -11.57
CA PHE A 124 14.60 -8.57 -12.50
C PHE A 124 13.64 -9.64 -11.97
N GLN A 125 12.35 -9.34 -12.08
CA GLN A 125 11.23 -10.25 -11.92
C GLN A 125 10.08 -9.74 -12.81
N ARG A 126 9.19 -10.65 -13.20
CA ARG A 126 7.99 -10.36 -13.99
C ARG A 126 6.91 -9.75 -13.11
N GLY A 127 5.79 -9.37 -13.72
CA GLY A 127 4.64 -8.80 -13.02
C GLY A 127 3.38 -9.60 -13.30
N HIS A 128 2.76 -10.11 -12.24
CA HIS A 128 1.60 -11.01 -12.31
C HIS A 128 0.38 -10.38 -11.60
N ILE A 129 -0.80 -10.97 -11.79
CA ILE A 129 -2.03 -10.55 -11.11
C ILE A 129 -1.88 -10.62 -9.58
N LYS A 130 -1.25 -11.65 -9.02
CA LYS A 130 -0.99 -11.74 -7.56
C LYS A 130 -0.19 -10.54 -7.04
N ASP A 131 0.72 -10.00 -7.86
CA ASP A 131 1.55 -8.84 -7.52
C ASP A 131 0.69 -7.58 -7.47
N ALA A 132 -0.17 -7.40 -8.48
CA ALA A 132 -1.13 -6.30 -8.55
C ALA A 132 -2.11 -6.32 -7.35
N LEU A 133 -2.67 -7.49 -7.02
CA LEU A 133 -3.62 -7.60 -5.90
C LEU A 133 -2.94 -7.33 -4.55
N LEU A 134 -1.70 -7.80 -4.36
CA LEU A 134 -0.91 -7.42 -3.19
C LEU A 134 -0.63 -5.91 -3.15
N ALA A 135 -0.29 -5.30 -4.29
CA ALA A 135 -0.07 -3.86 -4.35
C ALA A 135 -1.32 -3.05 -3.99
N ALA A 136 -2.49 -3.51 -4.45
CA ALA A 136 -3.76 -2.91 -4.08
C ALA A 136 -4.03 -3.01 -2.57
N SER A 137 -3.77 -4.19 -1.97
CA SER A 137 -3.87 -4.41 -0.52
C SER A 137 -2.95 -3.48 0.27
N ASP A 138 -1.68 -3.36 -0.14
CA ASP A 138 -0.73 -2.46 0.52
C ASP A 138 -1.16 -0.99 0.39
N LEU A 139 -1.62 -0.56 -0.79
CA LEU A 139 -2.13 0.79 -0.99
C LEU A 139 -3.41 1.05 -0.19
N HIS A 140 -4.31 0.08 -0.07
CA HIS A 140 -5.46 0.16 0.82
C HIS A 140 -5.03 0.34 2.28
N LEU A 141 -4.04 -0.43 2.75
CA LEU A 141 -3.45 -0.25 4.08
C LEU A 141 -2.91 1.17 4.27
N TYR A 142 -2.13 1.66 3.31
CA TYR A 142 -1.52 3.00 3.41
C TYR A 142 -2.55 4.12 3.36
N LEU A 143 -3.60 3.98 2.55
CA LEU A 143 -4.73 4.92 2.52
C LEU A 143 -5.47 4.98 3.86
N ARG A 144 -5.68 3.83 4.54
CA ARG A 144 -6.29 3.81 5.88
C ARG A 144 -5.41 4.48 6.95
N HIS A 145 -4.10 4.54 6.73
CA HIS A 145 -3.13 5.21 7.61
C HIS A 145 -2.60 6.51 7.01
N CYS A 146 -3.35 7.16 6.12
CA CYS A 146 -2.94 8.40 5.45
C CYS A 146 -2.80 9.60 6.42
N ASP A 147 -3.34 9.49 7.63
CA ASP A 147 -3.12 10.44 8.72
C ASP A 147 -1.69 10.36 9.28
N LYS A 148 -1.01 9.22 9.12
CA LYS A 148 0.34 8.93 9.63
C LYS A 148 1.38 8.92 8.49
N ILE A 149 1.02 8.33 7.36
CA ILE A 149 1.88 8.14 6.19
C ILE A 149 1.71 9.32 5.23
N ALA A 150 2.77 10.09 5.03
CA ALA A 150 2.78 11.22 4.11
C ALA A 150 3.08 10.82 2.66
N MET A 151 3.81 9.72 2.47
CA MET A 151 4.29 9.29 1.16
C MET A 151 4.61 7.79 1.17
N ALA A 152 4.45 7.14 0.01
CA ALA A 152 4.88 5.76 -0.20
C ALA A 152 5.47 5.59 -1.62
N ASN A 153 6.50 4.77 -1.78
CA ASN A 153 7.22 4.55 -3.03
C ASN A 153 7.45 3.05 -3.25
N ILE A 154 6.82 2.50 -4.30
CA ILE A 154 6.98 1.10 -4.66
C ILE A 154 8.39 0.85 -5.21
N ALA A 155 8.97 -0.29 -4.87
CA ALA A 155 10.27 -0.72 -5.32
C ALA A 155 10.14 -1.76 -6.45
N GLN A 156 10.45 -1.45 -7.71
CA GLN A 156 10.84 -0.12 -8.24
C GLN A 156 9.99 0.26 -9.47
N THR A 157 10.37 1.29 -10.22
CA THR A 157 9.52 1.78 -11.32
C THR A 157 9.65 0.95 -12.60
N VAL A 158 10.88 0.59 -13.01
CA VAL A 158 11.14 -0.07 -14.30
C VAL A 158 12.11 -1.23 -14.12
N ASN A 159 11.78 -2.41 -14.67
CA ASN A 159 12.64 -3.61 -14.77
C ASN A 159 13.20 -4.21 -13.48
N VAL A 160 12.91 -3.63 -12.31
CA VAL A 160 13.53 -4.02 -11.04
C VAL A 160 12.43 -4.26 -10.00
N LEU A 161 12.50 -5.42 -9.35
CA LEU A 161 11.58 -5.86 -8.30
C LEU A 161 10.12 -5.74 -8.73
N HIS A 162 9.25 -5.21 -7.88
CA HIS A 162 7.82 -5.05 -8.13
C HIS A 162 7.54 -3.88 -9.09
N SER A 163 8.02 -4.03 -10.32
CA SER A 163 8.00 -2.98 -11.33
C SER A 163 6.60 -2.69 -11.87
N VAL A 164 6.34 -1.41 -12.17
CA VAL A 164 5.11 -1.00 -12.86
C VAL A 164 5.24 -1.08 -14.38
N VAL A 165 6.46 -1.08 -14.91
CA VAL A 165 6.71 -1.17 -16.35
C VAL A 165 7.91 -2.08 -16.59
N LEU A 166 7.79 -2.96 -17.58
CA LEU A 166 8.91 -3.71 -18.13
C LEU A 166 9.31 -3.09 -19.48
N ALA A 167 10.60 -2.95 -19.73
CA ALA A 167 11.14 -2.31 -20.92
C ALA A 167 12.30 -3.12 -21.52
N GLU A 168 12.23 -3.34 -22.83
CA GLU A 168 13.25 -4.02 -23.62
C GLU A 168 13.49 -3.24 -24.93
N GLY A 169 14.69 -2.67 -25.06
CA GLY A 169 15.02 -1.80 -26.20
C GLY A 169 14.02 -0.63 -26.33
N PRO A 170 13.36 -0.46 -27.49
CA PRO A 170 12.36 0.60 -27.68
C PRO A 170 10.96 0.26 -27.14
N LYS A 171 10.74 -0.96 -26.63
CA LYS A 171 9.43 -1.42 -26.13
C LYS A 171 9.31 -1.14 -24.63
N ALA A 172 8.12 -0.73 -24.21
CA ALA A 172 7.74 -0.60 -22.81
C ALA A 172 6.31 -1.10 -22.63
N GLU A 173 6.12 -2.03 -21.71
CA GLU A 173 4.87 -2.72 -21.46
C GLU A 173 4.46 -2.54 -20.00
N PRO A 174 3.19 -2.17 -19.73
CA PRO A 174 2.69 -2.04 -18.37
C PRO A 174 2.56 -3.43 -17.73
N THR A 175 3.03 -3.58 -16.50
CA THR A 175 2.72 -4.77 -15.69
C THR A 175 1.29 -4.68 -15.15
N PRO A 176 0.68 -5.77 -14.65
CA PRO A 176 -0.58 -5.70 -13.92
C PRO A 176 -0.61 -4.61 -12.83
N THR A 177 0.49 -4.42 -12.11
CA THR A 177 0.64 -3.40 -11.05
C THR A 177 0.52 -1.97 -11.58
N TYR A 178 0.89 -1.68 -12.83
CA TYR A 178 0.62 -0.38 -13.46
C TYR A 178 -0.86 0.02 -13.37
N PHE A 179 -1.73 -0.95 -13.66
CA PHE A 179 -3.16 -0.70 -13.74
C PHE A 179 -3.77 -0.49 -12.35
N VAL A 180 -3.21 -1.09 -11.30
CA VAL A 180 -3.54 -0.77 -9.90
C VAL A 180 -3.29 0.70 -9.61
N PHE A 181 -2.10 1.23 -9.93
CA PHE A 181 -1.81 2.66 -9.76
C PHE A 181 -2.71 3.53 -10.64
N LYS A 182 -3.02 3.10 -11.87
CA LYS A 182 -3.93 3.80 -12.78
C LYS A 182 -5.34 3.89 -12.23
N MET A 183 -5.83 2.85 -11.56
CA MET A 183 -7.18 2.78 -10.98
C MET A 183 -7.25 3.50 -9.63
N LEU A 184 -6.30 3.25 -8.73
CA LEU A 184 -6.29 3.86 -7.39
C LEU A 184 -5.92 5.34 -7.38
N LYS A 185 -5.47 5.92 -8.50
CA LYS A 185 -5.24 7.37 -8.61
C LYS A 185 -6.50 8.19 -8.31
N GLU A 186 -7.69 7.61 -8.47
CA GLU A 186 -8.98 8.26 -8.23
C GLU A 186 -9.18 8.63 -6.75
N HIS A 187 -8.44 7.99 -5.83
CA HIS A 187 -8.41 8.37 -4.41
C HIS A 187 -7.53 9.61 -4.12
N LYS A 188 -6.69 10.06 -5.06
CA LYS A 188 -5.78 11.18 -4.82
C LYS A 188 -6.57 12.46 -4.57
N ARG A 189 -6.09 13.27 -3.61
CA ARG A 189 -6.73 14.52 -3.16
C ARG A 189 -8.14 14.33 -2.56
N GLY A 190 -8.58 13.08 -2.36
CA GLY A 190 -9.77 12.77 -1.59
C GLY A 190 -9.50 12.76 -0.08
N ARG A 191 -10.58 12.78 0.70
CA ARG A 191 -10.59 12.52 2.14
C ARG A 191 -11.08 11.11 2.38
N LEU A 192 -10.34 10.33 3.18
CA LEU A 192 -10.75 8.99 3.59
C LEU A 192 -12.11 9.04 4.28
N LEU A 193 -13.01 8.14 3.90
CA LEU A 193 -14.32 7.93 4.52
C LEU A 193 -14.25 6.76 5.50
N THR A 194 -15.05 6.84 6.56
CA THR A 194 -15.30 5.70 7.44
C THR A 194 -16.21 4.71 6.73
N LEU A 195 -15.79 3.44 6.71
CA LEU A 195 -16.56 2.33 6.18
C LEU A 195 -17.16 1.51 7.33
N ILE A 196 -18.41 1.10 7.16
CA ILE A 196 -19.13 0.19 8.05
C ILE A 196 -19.50 -1.03 7.20
N SER A 197 -19.25 -2.22 7.72
CA SER A 197 -19.56 -3.48 7.05
C SER A 197 -20.46 -4.31 7.95
N ASP A 198 -21.66 -4.61 7.48
CA ASP A 198 -22.64 -5.40 8.24
C ASP A 198 -22.36 -6.91 8.19
N ASP A 199 -21.73 -7.40 7.10
CA ASP A 199 -21.31 -8.79 6.91
C ASP A 199 -19.79 -8.87 6.71
N ALA A 200 -19.02 -8.47 7.73
CA ALA A 200 -17.57 -8.47 7.67
C ALA A 200 -17.03 -9.92 7.58
N LYS A 201 -16.71 -10.37 6.36
CA LYS A 201 -16.01 -11.64 6.13
C LYS A 201 -14.51 -11.45 6.28
N ALA A 202 -13.86 -12.50 6.73
CA ALA A 202 -12.41 -12.55 6.82
C ALA A 202 -11.87 -13.79 6.13
N TRP A 203 -10.78 -13.62 5.40
CA TRP A 203 -9.99 -14.68 4.82
C TRP A 203 -8.81 -15.01 5.75
N PRO A 204 -8.63 -16.28 6.18
CA PRO A 204 -7.50 -16.65 7.01
C PRO A 204 -6.20 -16.54 6.21
N ALA A 205 -5.31 -15.66 6.65
CA ALA A 205 -4.07 -15.35 5.97
C ALA A 205 -2.88 -15.47 6.94
N ARG A 206 -2.00 -16.45 6.69
CA ARG A 206 -0.86 -16.76 7.56
C ARG A 206 0.35 -15.92 7.17
N ASP A 207 0.83 -15.03 8.05
CA ASP A 207 2.05 -14.27 7.78
C ASP A 207 3.26 -15.21 7.77
N PRO A 208 3.99 -15.33 6.64
CA PRO A 208 5.13 -16.23 6.52
C PRO A 208 6.30 -15.86 7.45
N ARG A 209 6.36 -14.62 7.97
CA ARG A 209 7.43 -14.18 8.89
C ARG A 209 7.22 -14.69 10.30
N GLU A 210 5.98 -14.62 10.78
CA GLU A 210 5.63 -14.96 12.16
C GLU A 210 5.03 -16.37 12.28
N GLY A 211 4.62 -16.97 11.16
CA GLY A 211 3.89 -18.23 11.12
C GLY A 211 2.48 -18.15 11.71
N LYS A 212 2.00 -16.93 12.01
CA LYS A 212 0.72 -16.65 12.67
C LYS A 212 -0.35 -16.27 11.65
N GLU A 213 -1.55 -16.76 11.88
CA GLU A 213 -2.73 -16.43 11.07
C GLU A 213 -3.37 -15.12 11.53
N TYR A 214 -3.74 -14.30 10.55
CA TYR A 214 -4.43 -13.04 10.72
C TYR A 214 -5.70 -13.01 9.86
N PRO A 215 -6.80 -12.43 10.36
CA PRO A 215 -7.99 -12.22 9.55
C PRO A 215 -7.73 -11.11 8.52
N TYR A 216 -7.76 -11.45 7.24
CA TYR A 216 -7.71 -10.48 6.15
C TYR A 216 -9.13 -10.07 5.74
N PRO A 217 -9.48 -8.77 5.68
CA PRO A 217 -10.83 -8.33 5.34
C PRO A 217 -11.21 -8.73 3.92
N LEU A 218 -12.44 -9.23 3.72
CA LEU A 218 -12.88 -9.75 2.43
C LEU A 218 -14.31 -9.25 2.08
N PRO A 219 -14.48 -8.37 1.06
CA PRO A 219 -13.42 -7.71 0.30
C PRO A 219 -12.62 -6.70 1.15
N ASP A 220 -11.37 -6.47 0.77
CA ASP A 220 -10.60 -5.35 1.33
C ASP A 220 -11.06 -4.05 0.65
N THR A 221 -11.61 -3.14 1.46
CA THR A 221 -12.29 -1.94 0.96
C THR A 221 -11.66 -0.65 1.49
N VAL A 222 -11.58 0.37 0.62
CA VAL A 222 -11.29 1.77 1.00
C VAL A 222 -12.20 2.72 0.24
N ALA A 223 -12.62 3.80 0.88
CA ALA A 223 -13.42 4.82 0.23
C ALA A 223 -12.89 6.22 0.54
N THR A 224 -12.99 7.11 -0.46
CA THR A 224 -12.64 8.53 -0.32
C THR A 224 -13.69 9.41 -0.95
N VAL A 225 -13.93 10.59 -0.38
CA VAL A 225 -14.71 11.65 -1.02
C VAL A 225 -13.77 12.75 -1.52
N GLY A 226 -13.93 13.15 -2.78
CA GLY A 226 -13.17 14.24 -3.40
C GLY A 226 -14.06 15.16 -4.22
N GLU A 227 -13.44 15.97 -5.08
CA GLU A 227 -14.16 16.90 -5.97
C GLU A 227 -15.10 16.17 -6.95
N ASN A 228 -14.78 14.92 -7.30
CA ASN A 228 -15.52 14.11 -8.27
C ASN A 228 -16.49 13.09 -7.63
N GLY A 229 -16.90 13.31 -6.37
CA GLY A 229 -17.80 12.41 -5.64
C GLY A 229 -17.09 11.37 -4.79
N ILE A 230 -17.78 10.27 -4.50
CA ILE A 230 -17.27 9.18 -3.66
C ILE A 230 -16.63 8.12 -4.56
N VAL A 231 -15.40 7.74 -4.23
CA VAL A 231 -14.68 6.66 -4.88
C VAL A 231 -14.52 5.52 -3.87
N VAL A 232 -14.91 4.31 -4.25
CA VAL A 232 -14.78 3.09 -3.46
C VAL A 232 -13.91 2.09 -4.23
N SER A 233 -12.85 1.59 -3.60
CA SER A 233 -12.07 0.47 -4.13
C SER A 233 -12.34 -0.80 -3.34
N LEU A 234 -12.62 -1.88 -4.05
CA LEU A 234 -13.01 -3.19 -3.55
C LEU A 234 -12.04 -4.23 -4.09
N LEU A 235 -11.26 -4.84 -3.21
CA LEU A 235 -10.28 -5.87 -3.56
C LEU A 235 -10.79 -7.25 -3.14
N ASN A 236 -10.93 -8.14 -4.14
CA ASN A 236 -11.22 -9.55 -3.95
C ASN A 236 -10.00 -10.40 -4.35
N PRO A 237 -9.15 -10.81 -3.39
CA PRO A 237 -8.02 -11.68 -3.68
C PRO A 237 -8.38 -13.17 -3.72
N SER A 238 -9.63 -13.57 -3.46
CA SER A 238 -10.01 -14.98 -3.39
C SER A 238 -10.44 -15.54 -4.76
N GLU A 239 -10.59 -16.86 -4.81
CA GLU A 239 -11.08 -17.62 -5.96
C GLU A 239 -12.61 -17.56 -6.11
N GLU A 240 -13.33 -17.02 -5.13
CA GLU A 240 -14.79 -16.96 -5.13
C GLU A 240 -15.30 -15.61 -5.61
N LYS A 241 -16.44 -15.63 -6.31
CA LYS A 241 -17.19 -14.41 -6.64
C LYS A 241 -17.83 -13.83 -5.37
N MET A 242 -17.89 -12.50 -5.27
CA MET A 242 -18.52 -11.83 -4.13
C MET A 242 -19.61 -10.89 -4.61
N SER A 243 -20.75 -10.88 -3.94
CA SER A 243 -21.76 -9.83 -4.11
C SER A 243 -21.53 -8.78 -3.03
N VAL A 244 -21.51 -7.51 -3.43
CA VAL A 244 -21.32 -6.37 -2.55
C VAL A 244 -22.47 -5.40 -2.79
N GLU A 245 -23.02 -4.88 -1.70
CA GLU A 245 -23.97 -3.79 -1.69
C GLU A 245 -23.30 -2.57 -1.06
N LEU A 246 -23.37 -1.44 -1.74
CA LEU A 246 -22.83 -0.17 -1.29
C LEU A 246 -23.98 0.78 -0.99
N SER A 247 -23.98 1.39 0.19
CA SER A 247 -24.90 2.45 0.56
C SER A 247 -24.15 3.64 1.14
N VAL A 248 -24.74 4.83 1.07
CA VAL A 248 -24.19 6.06 1.64
C VAL A 248 -25.14 6.57 2.70
N VAL A 249 -24.68 6.64 3.95
CA VAL A 249 -25.54 7.08 5.06
C VAL A 249 -26.01 8.51 4.82
N GLY A 250 -27.33 8.69 4.74
CA GLY A 250 -27.96 9.99 4.57
C GLY A 250 -27.96 10.52 3.14
N GLN A 251 -27.63 9.69 2.13
CA GLN A 251 -27.64 10.09 0.72
C GLN A 251 -28.06 8.93 -0.19
N GLU A 252 -28.91 9.21 -1.18
CA GLU A 252 -29.22 8.26 -2.25
C GLU A 252 -28.09 8.23 -3.29
N ILE A 253 -27.82 7.04 -3.86
CA ILE A 253 -26.87 6.87 -4.96
C ILE A 253 -27.62 7.06 -6.28
N GLY A 254 -27.37 8.17 -6.97
CA GLY A 254 -28.04 8.49 -8.23
C GLY A 254 -27.36 7.85 -9.45
N SER A 255 -26.05 7.59 -9.34
CA SER A 255 -25.28 6.91 -10.39
C SER A 255 -24.10 6.14 -9.79
N ALA A 256 -23.71 5.05 -10.46
CA ALA A 256 -22.53 4.29 -10.10
C ALA A 256 -21.82 3.79 -11.36
N ASP A 257 -20.58 4.23 -11.55
CA ASP A 257 -19.70 3.73 -12.62
C ASP A 257 -18.59 2.88 -12.01
N ALA A 258 -18.43 1.65 -12.50
CA ALA A 258 -17.42 0.73 -11.99
C ALA A 258 -16.50 0.19 -13.09
N TRP A 259 -15.22 0.01 -12.74
CA TRP A 259 -14.24 -0.69 -13.56
C TRP A 259 -13.48 -1.70 -12.72
N ALA A 260 -13.27 -2.89 -13.26
CA ALA A 260 -12.47 -3.93 -12.63
C ALA A 260 -11.20 -4.21 -13.42
N LEU A 261 -10.16 -4.53 -12.67
CA LEU A 261 -8.99 -5.25 -13.07
C LEU A 261 -9.16 -6.71 -12.65
N THR A 262 -8.95 -7.64 -13.57
CA THR A 262 -8.95 -9.09 -13.33
C THR A 262 -7.90 -9.76 -14.21
N GLY A 263 -7.56 -11.02 -13.94
CA GLY A 263 -6.86 -11.87 -14.89
C GLY A 263 -7.39 -13.29 -14.84
N GLN A 264 -6.82 -14.16 -15.68
CA GLN A 264 -7.26 -15.55 -15.79
C GLN A 264 -6.99 -16.35 -14.51
N ASP A 265 -5.83 -16.11 -13.89
CA ASP A 265 -5.40 -16.68 -12.62
C ASP A 265 -4.33 -15.78 -11.96
N PRO A 266 -3.92 -16.06 -10.70
CA PRO A 266 -2.95 -15.22 -10.00
C PRO A 266 -1.55 -15.13 -10.63
N GLN A 267 -1.14 -16.09 -11.47
CA GLN A 267 0.12 -16.10 -12.23
C GLN A 267 0.00 -15.46 -13.61
N ALA A 268 -1.17 -14.97 -14.02
CA ALA A 268 -1.30 -14.28 -15.30
C ALA A 268 -0.51 -12.96 -15.30
N GLU A 269 0.21 -12.70 -16.39
CA GLU A 269 0.89 -11.41 -16.67
C GLU A 269 -0.01 -10.46 -17.46
N GLU A 270 -0.98 -11.02 -18.19
CA GLU A 270 -2.00 -10.26 -18.90
C GLU A 270 -3.16 -9.92 -17.96
N VAL A 271 -3.75 -8.75 -18.20
CA VAL A 271 -4.79 -8.19 -17.36
C VAL A 271 -5.95 -7.66 -18.20
N ASP A 272 -7.16 -7.99 -17.78
CA ASP A 272 -8.39 -7.43 -18.33
C ASP A 272 -8.82 -6.26 -17.45
N VAL A 273 -8.87 -5.06 -18.04
CA VAL A 273 -9.41 -3.86 -17.37
C VAL A 273 -10.62 -3.37 -18.13
N GLY A 274 -11.79 -3.43 -17.50
CA GLY A 274 -13.06 -3.14 -18.18
C GLY A 274 -14.17 -2.68 -17.24
N PRO A 275 -15.27 -2.16 -17.81
CA PRO A 275 -16.43 -1.75 -17.03
C PRO A 275 -17.09 -2.96 -16.34
N VAL A 276 -17.66 -2.74 -15.16
CA VAL A 276 -18.46 -3.72 -14.41
C VAL A 276 -19.88 -3.20 -14.28
N GLU A 277 -20.85 -4.10 -14.46
CA GLU A 277 -22.25 -3.76 -14.25
C GLU A 277 -22.53 -3.49 -12.77
N VAL A 278 -23.19 -2.36 -12.51
CA VAL A 278 -23.69 -1.98 -11.20
C VAL A 278 -25.20 -1.83 -11.29
N ALA A 279 -25.92 -2.57 -10.46
CA ALA A 279 -27.37 -2.43 -10.33
C ALA A 279 -27.66 -1.37 -9.27
N LEU A 280 -28.33 -0.28 -9.66
CA LEU A 280 -28.85 0.70 -8.71
C LEU A 280 -30.19 0.19 -8.15
N GLU A 281 -30.24 0.07 -6.83
CA GLU A 281 -31.42 -0.32 -6.07
C GLU A 281 -31.89 0.85 -5.20
N ALA A 282 -33.07 0.75 -4.60
CA ALA A 282 -33.67 1.85 -3.85
C ALA A 282 -32.80 2.32 -2.65
N GLU A 283 -32.00 1.43 -2.08
CA GLU A 283 -31.20 1.69 -0.87
C GLU A 283 -29.68 1.66 -1.12
N GLY A 284 -29.23 1.40 -2.37
CA GLY A 284 -27.82 1.26 -2.65
C GLY A 284 -27.43 0.88 -4.08
N ALA A 285 -26.17 0.53 -4.25
CA ALA A 285 -25.58 0.06 -5.49
C ALA A 285 -25.01 -1.35 -5.30
N CYS A 286 -25.52 -2.31 -6.06
CA CYS A 286 -25.15 -3.71 -6.00
C CYS A 286 -24.21 -4.08 -7.15
N LEU A 287 -23.12 -4.78 -6.84
CA LEU A 287 -22.18 -5.28 -7.84
C LEU A 287 -21.60 -6.64 -7.47
N ARG A 288 -21.10 -7.36 -8.48
CA ARG A 288 -20.40 -8.64 -8.31
C ARG A 288 -18.92 -8.50 -8.59
N LEU A 289 -18.10 -8.80 -7.60
CA LEU A 289 -16.65 -8.87 -7.75
C LEU A 289 -16.27 -10.24 -8.31
N SER A 290 -15.48 -10.24 -9.38
CA SER A 290 -14.84 -11.45 -9.91
C SER A 290 -13.79 -11.98 -8.92
N PRO A 291 -13.41 -13.26 -9.02
CA PRO A 291 -12.21 -13.77 -8.37
C PRO A 291 -10.98 -12.95 -8.76
N PHE A 292 -9.98 -12.87 -7.88
CA PHE A 292 -8.68 -12.24 -8.16
C PHE A 292 -8.79 -10.85 -8.82
N SER A 293 -9.62 -9.98 -8.26
CA SER A 293 -9.97 -8.70 -8.88
C SER A 293 -9.80 -7.49 -7.96
N LEU A 294 -9.51 -6.35 -8.57
CA LEU A 294 -9.62 -5.01 -7.97
C LEU A 294 -10.70 -4.25 -8.74
N THR A 295 -11.75 -3.81 -8.05
CA THR A 295 -12.83 -2.99 -8.64
C THR A 295 -12.82 -1.59 -8.03
N VAL A 296 -12.88 -0.56 -8.87
CA VAL A 296 -13.07 0.84 -8.45
C VAL A 296 -14.44 1.31 -8.91
N VAL A 297 -15.24 1.82 -7.97
CA VAL A 297 -16.58 2.35 -8.17
C VAL A 297 -16.57 3.84 -7.87
N LYS A 298 -17.14 4.65 -8.77
CA LYS A 298 -17.43 6.06 -8.55
C LYS A 298 -18.94 6.23 -8.35
N LEU A 299 -19.32 6.75 -7.20
CA LEU A 299 -20.71 7.04 -6.84
C LEU A 299 -20.99 8.52 -7.04
N GLY A 300 -22.09 8.82 -7.73
CA GLY A 300 -22.62 10.16 -7.98
C GLY A 300 -24.05 10.35 -7.50
#